data_AF-A0A9C9GK37-F1
#
_entry.id   AF-A0A9C9GK37-F1
#
_cell.length_a   1.000
_cell.length_b   1.000
_cell.length_c   1.000
_cell.angle_alpha   90.00
_cell.angle_beta   90.00
_cell.angle_gamma   90.00
#
_symmetry.space_group_name_H-M   'P 1'
#
loop_
_entity.id
_entity.type
_entity.pdbx_description
1 polymer ?
#
loop_
_entity_poly.entity_id
_entity_poly.type
_entity_poly.pdbx_seq_one_letter_code
_entity_poly.pdbx_strand_id
1 'polypeptide(L)'
;MRRARTVDEYVEMMKEALYEIEDMRAAIEYDEEGMGASVAYIDDIEDNLKTLFDQMKSGDYCWNTGDLPFIRVIRDLDDSVIPFRPLLLRINDTHKNGLEDSADE
;
A
#
# COMPACT_ATOMS: atom_id res chain seq x y z
N MET A 1 -8.29 5.47 -10.68
CA MET A 1 -7.10 4.61 -10.84
C MET A 1 -7.59 3.24 -11.26
N ARG A 2 -6.91 2.54 -12.17
CA ARG A 2 -7.32 1.19 -12.60
C ARG A 2 -6.92 0.16 -11.53
N ARG A 3 -7.68 -0.91 -11.30
CA ARG A 3 -7.24 -1.99 -10.39
C ARG A 3 -6.12 -2.82 -11.05
N ALA A 4 -5.55 -3.81 -10.36
CA ALA A 4 -4.66 -4.77 -11.01
C ALA A 4 -5.49 -5.72 -11.89
N ARG A 5 -5.00 -6.07 -13.08
CA ARG A 5 -5.66 -7.00 -14.01
C ARG A 5 -5.22 -8.44 -13.81
N THR A 6 -4.03 -8.63 -13.25
CA THR A 6 -3.46 -9.95 -12.96
C THR A 6 -2.93 -10.00 -11.53
N VAL A 7 -2.73 -11.21 -11.03
CA VAL A 7 -2.07 -11.43 -9.73
C VAL A 7 -0.65 -10.86 -9.76
N ASP A 8 0.07 -11.03 -10.86
CA ASP A 8 1.42 -10.49 -11.03
C ASP A 8 1.42 -8.96 -10.95
N GLU A 9 0.48 -8.28 -11.62
CA GLU A 9 0.34 -6.83 -11.50
C GLU A 9 0.05 -6.39 -10.06
N TYR A 10 -0.74 -7.15 -9.32
CA TYR A 10 -1.02 -6.84 -7.91
C TYR A 10 0.21 -7.05 -7.03
N VAL A 11 0.98 -8.11 -7.28
CA VAL A 11 2.27 -8.38 -6.65
C VAL A 11 3.28 -7.25 -6.94
N GLU A 12 3.32 -6.74 -8.17
CA GLU A 12 4.17 -5.60 -8.51
C GLU A 12 3.74 -4.31 -7.78
N MET A 13 2.43 -4.05 -7.63
CA MET A 13 1.97 -2.92 -6.80
C MET A 13 2.42 -3.02 -5.34
N MET A 14 2.41 -4.24 -4.76
CA MET A 14 2.91 -4.45 -3.41
C MET A 14 4.41 -4.17 -3.29
N LYS A 15 5.21 -4.58 -4.28
CA LYS A 15 6.65 -4.29 -4.33
C LYS A 15 6.91 -2.79 -4.49
N GLU A 16 6.18 -2.13 -5.37
CA GLU A 16 6.24 -0.68 -5.58
C GLU A 16 5.94 0.05 -4.27
N ALA A 17 4.89 -0.32 -3.55
CA ALA A 17 4.54 0.32 -2.28
C ALA A 17 5.61 0.11 -1.19
N LEU A 18 6.24 -1.07 -1.14
CA LEU A 18 7.37 -1.31 -0.22
C LEU A 18 8.59 -0.48 -0.60
N TYR A 19 8.89 -0.34 -1.90
CA TYR A 19 9.97 0.51 -2.39
C TYR A 19 9.75 2.00 -2.07
N GLU A 20 8.53 2.50 -2.27
CA GLU A 20 8.16 3.89 -1.94
C GLU A 20 8.28 4.18 -0.43
N ILE A 21 8.00 3.19 0.43
CA ILE A 21 8.25 3.30 1.87
C ILE A 21 9.75 3.43 2.17
N GLU A 22 10.58 2.59 1.55
CA GLU A 22 12.03 2.66 1.71
C GLU A 22 12.59 4.02 1.25
N ASP A 23 12.13 4.53 0.11
CA ASP A 23 12.52 5.84 -0.41
C ASP A 23 12.06 6.98 0.51
N MET A 24 10.83 6.92 1.01
CA MET A 24 10.31 7.90 1.96
C MET A 24 11.12 7.89 3.27
N ARG A 25 11.51 6.72 3.80
CA ARG A 25 12.37 6.62 4.98
C ARG A 25 13.75 7.24 4.73
N ALA A 26 14.35 6.97 3.58
CA ALA A 26 15.64 7.55 3.21
C ALA A 26 15.56 9.08 3.12
N ALA A 27 14.45 9.62 2.58
CA ALA A 27 14.19 11.05 2.55
C ALA A 27 14.02 11.65 3.95
N ILE A 28 13.33 10.96 4.87
CA ILE A 28 13.18 11.37 6.27
C ILE A 28 14.52 11.39 7.01
N GLU A 29 15.33 10.34 6.82
CA GLU A 29 16.66 10.24 7.43
C GLU A 29 17.60 11.35 6.93
N TYR A 30 17.46 11.74 5.66
CA TYR A 30 18.24 12.83 5.07
C TYR A 30 17.78 14.23 5.55
N ASP A 31 16.50 14.39 5.87
CA ASP A 31 15.88 15.65 6.33
C ASP A 31 15.33 15.52 7.76
N GLU A 32 16.26 15.37 8.73
CA GLU A 32 16.01 15.04 10.15
C GLU A 32 15.01 15.96 10.90
N GLU A 33 14.61 17.11 10.32
CA GLU A 33 13.74 18.11 10.96
C GLU A 33 12.23 17.91 10.66
N GLY A 34 11.84 17.11 9.65
CA GLY A 34 10.53 17.26 9.01
C GLY A 34 9.38 16.32 9.40
N MET A 35 9.63 15.14 9.99
CA MET A 35 8.66 14.03 9.83
C MET A 35 8.35 13.19 11.09
N GLY A 36 8.46 13.77 12.29
CA GLY A 36 8.24 13.03 13.56
C GLY A 36 6.93 12.22 13.61
N ALA A 37 5.78 12.83 13.34
CA ALA A 37 4.49 12.13 13.39
C ALA A 37 4.30 11.13 12.23
N SER A 38 4.90 11.37 11.06
CA SER A 38 4.78 10.49 9.89
C SER A 38 5.57 9.18 10.06
N VAL A 39 6.67 9.16 10.82
CA VAL A 39 7.46 7.94 11.05
C VAL A 39 6.63 6.81 11.66
N ALA A 40 5.84 7.10 12.72
CA ALA A 40 5.03 6.07 13.39
C ALA A 40 3.97 5.45 12.46
N TYR A 41 3.39 6.26 11.58
CA TYR A 41 2.41 5.77 10.61
C TYR A 41 3.04 4.99 9.46
N ILE A 42 4.28 5.32 9.07
CA ILE A 42 5.02 4.58 8.05
C ILE A 42 5.34 3.17 8.53
N ASP A 43 5.76 3.01 9.80
CA ASP A 43 5.98 1.70 10.42
C ASP A 43 4.72 0.81 10.31
N ASP A 44 3.56 1.36 10.70
CA ASP A 44 2.28 0.65 10.64
C ASP A 44 1.90 0.25 9.20
N ILE A 45 2.08 1.15 8.22
CA ILE A 45 1.76 0.86 6.82
C ILE A 45 2.69 -0.23 6.28
N GLU A 46 3.98 -0.15 6.58
CA GLU A 46 5.00 -1.10 6.14
C GLU A 46 4.73 -2.51 6.68
N ASP A 47 4.46 -2.64 7.96
CA ASP A 47 4.19 -3.94 8.60
C ASP A 47 2.94 -4.61 8.00
N ASN A 48 1.90 -3.82 7.72
CA ASN A 48 0.71 -4.32 7.04
C ASN A 48 1.02 -4.77 5.60
N LEU A 49 1.79 -3.99 4.83
CA LEU A 49 2.15 -4.36 3.46
C LEU A 49 3.04 -5.61 3.42
N LYS A 50 4.03 -5.71 4.31
CA LYS A 50 4.89 -6.90 4.44
C LYS A 50 4.08 -8.14 4.80
N THR A 51 3.16 -8.02 5.77
CA THR A 51 2.27 -9.12 6.17
C THR A 51 1.44 -9.62 4.99
N LEU A 52 0.82 -8.71 4.24
CA LEU A 52 0.04 -9.07 3.05
C LEU A 52 0.92 -9.69 1.96
N PHE A 53 2.11 -9.14 1.74
CA PHE A 53 3.05 -9.65 0.74
C PHE A 53 3.55 -11.05 1.10
N ASP A 54 3.78 -11.34 2.38
CA ASP A 54 4.15 -12.67 2.85
C ASP A 54 2.99 -13.67 2.77
N GLN A 55 1.75 -13.24 2.99
CA GLN A 55 0.56 -14.04 2.70
C GLN A 55 0.46 -14.38 1.21
N MET A 56 0.82 -13.46 0.30
CA MET A 56 0.84 -13.74 -1.14
C MET A 56 1.90 -14.77 -1.51
N LYS A 57 3.10 -14.69 -0.90
CA LYS A 57 4.19 -15.66 -1.13
C LYS A 57 3.86 -17.06 -0.60
N SER A 58 3.20 -17.13 0.55
CA SER A 58 2.80 -18.40 1.18
C SER A 58 1.58 -19.04 0.54
N GLY A 59 0.78 -18.27 -0.21
CA GLY A 59 -0.48 -18.71 -0.79
C GLY A 59 -1.69 -18.57 0.15
N ASP A 60 -1.49 -18.00 1.34
CA ASP A 60 -2.53 -17.80 2.35
C ASP A 60 -3.34 -16.50 2.12
N TYR A 61 -2.96 -15.70 1.13
CA TYR A 61 -3.63 -14.44 0.82
C TYR A 61 -5.07 -14.64 0.35
N CYS A 62 -5.99 -13.87 0.96
CA CYS A 62 -7.41 -13.89 0.65
C CYS A 62 -7.90 -12.52 0.17
N TRP A 63 -8.64 -12.51 -0.94
CA TRP A 63 -9.28 -11.31 -1.49
C TRP A 63 -10.57 -10.95 -0.74
N ASN A 64 -11.00 -9.70 -0.86
CA ASN A 64 -12.31 -9.19 -0.43
C ASN A 64 -12.63 -9.48 1.05
N THR A 65 -11.65 -9.26 1.94
CA THR A 65 -11.85 -9.40 3.39
C THR A 65 -12.18 -8.08 4.09
N GLY A 66 -12.40 -7.01 3.30
CA GLY A 66 -12.73 -5.67 3.78
C GLY A 66 -11.66 -4.65 3.42
N ASP A 67 -11.66 -3.49 4.09
CA ASP A 67 -10.54 -2.55 3.94
C ASP A 67 -9.29 -3.15 4.59
N LEU A 68 -8.15 -3.03 3.91
CA LEU A 68 -6.84 -3.37 4.47
C LEU A 68 -6.56 -2.52 5.71
N PRO A 69 -5.87 -3.03 6.74
CA PRO A 69 -5.78 -2.33 8.02
C PRO A 69 -5.11 -0.95 7.91
N PHE A 70 -4.14 -0.79 7.01
CA PHE A 70 -3.45 0.48 6.77
C PHE A 70 -4.38 1.60 6.25
N ILE A 71 -5.57 1.29 5.74
CA ILE A 71 -6.54 2.32 5.30
C ILE A 71 -7.01 3.19 6.45
N ARG A 72 -7.06 2.65 7.68
CA ARG A 72 -7.39 3.44 8.87
C ARG A 72 -6.34 4.54 9.09
N VAL A 73 -5.06 4.16 9.02
CA VAL A 73 -3.92 5.08 9.13
C VAL A 73 -3.99 6.17 8.06
N ILE A 74 -4.21 5.78 6.80
CA ILE A 74 -4.28 6.73 5.68
C ILE A 74 -5.45 7.72 5.85
N ARG A 75 -6.60 7.31 6.40
CA ARG A 75 -7.75 8.20 6.59
C ARG A 75 -7.48 9.30 7.63
N ASP A 76 -6.62 9.04 8.59
CA ASP A 76 -6.29 9.98 9.67
C ASP A 76 -5.17 10.97 9.28
N LEU A 77 -4.44 10.67 8.21
CA LEU A 77 -3.37 11.51 7.68
C LEU A 77 -3.88 12.52 6.65
N ASP A 78 -3.26 13.70 6.62
CA ASP A 78 -3.43 14.64 5.51
C ASP A 78 -2.96 14.03 4.18
N ASP A 79 -3.61 14.43 3.09
CA ASP A 79 -3.34 13.88 1.75
C ASP A 79 -1.91 14.16 1.26
N SER A 80 -1.25 15.20 1.77
CA SER A 80 0.12 15.57 1.41
C SER A 80 1.21 14.82 2.16
N VAL A 81 0.87 14.02 3.18
CA VAL A 81 1.87 13.34 4.02
C VAL A 81 2.51 12.15 3.30
N ILE A 82 1.71 11.39 2.53
CA ILE A 82 2.18 10.18 1.85
C ILE A 82 2.13 10.44 0.33
N PRO A 83 3.28 10.64 -0.34
CA PRO A 83 3.32 10.97 -1.76
C PRO A 83 2.76 9.86 -2.65
N PHE A 84 2.83 8.60 -2.19
CA PHE A 84 2.31 7.40 -2.86
C PHE A 84 0.93 6.95 -2.33
N ARG A 85 0.18 7.80 -1.61
CA ARG A 85 -1.21 7.51 -1.17
C ARG A 85 -2.10 6.93 -2.30
N PRO A 86 -2.09 7.47 -3.54
CA PRO A 86 -2.71 6.86 -4.71
C PRO A 86 -2.51 5.33 -4.84
N LEU A 87 -1.27 4.87 -4.69
CA LEU A 87 -0.91 3.47 -4.83
C LEU A 87 -1.53 2.62 -3.71
N LEU A 88 -1.49 3.09 -2.46
CA LEU A 88 -2.10 2.40 -1.31
C LEU A 88 -3.62 2.26 -1.46
N LEU A 89 -4.30 3.32 -1.94
CA LEU A 89 -5.73 3.28 -2.22
C LEU A 89 -6.06 2.29 -3.34
N ARG A 90 -5.23 2.24 -4.39
CA ARG A 90 -5.36 1.29 -5.50
C ARG A 90 -5.15 -0.16 -5.04
N ILE A 91 -4.18 -0.40 -4.15
CA ILE A 91 -3.93 -1.72 -3.56
C ILE A 91 -5.15 -2.18 -2.78
N ASN A 92 -5.73 -1.31 -1.95
CA ASN A 92 -6.94 -1.63 -1.20
C ASN A 92 -8.16 -1.84 -2.11
N ASP A 93 -8.32 -1.02 -3.15
CA ASP A 93 -9.42 -1.17 -4.10
C ASP A 93 -9.36 -2.50 -4.86
N THR A 94 -8.15 -2.91 -5.26
CA THR A 94 -7.90 -4.23 -5.87
C THR A 94 -8.14 -5.36 -4.86
N HIS A 95 -7.67 -5.22 -3.62
CA HIS A 95 -7.94 -6.19 -2.56
C HIS A 95 -9.45 -6.45 -2.38
N LYS A 96 -10.23 -5.37 -2.29
CA LYS A 96 -11.67 -5.43 -2.01
C LYS A 96 -12.48 -5.96 -3.17
N ASN A 97 -12.20 -5.48 -4.37
CA ASN A 97 -13.04 -5.75 -5.53
C ASN A 97 -12.49 -6.89 -6.40
N GLY A 98 -11.33 -7.45 -6.04
CA GLY A 98 -10.59 -8.40 -6.87
C GLY A 98 -9.90 -7.72 -8.06
N LEU A 99 -9.46 -8.53 -9.01
CA LEU A 99 -8.83 -8.05 -10.23
C LEU A 99 -9.83 -7.28 -11.11
N GLU A 100 -9.31 -6.32 -11.87
CA GLU A 100 -10.07 -5.64 -12.92
C GLU A 100 -10.39 -6.65 -14.03
N ASP A 101 -11.67 -6.93 -14.25
CA ASP A 101 -12.07 -7.65 -15.46
C ASP A 101 -11.72 -6.78 -16.66
N SER A 102 -11.13 -7.39 -17.68
CA SER A 102 -10.84 -6.75 -18.96
C SER A 102 -12.11 -6.40 -19.77
N ALA A 103 -13.29 -6.55 -19.18
CA ALA A 103 -14.59 -6.32 -19.80
C ALA A 103 -15.09 -4.88 -19.58
N ASP A 104 -14.32 -3.90 -20.04
CA ASP A 104 -14.82 -2.56 -20.32
C ASP A 104 -13.93 -1.94 -21.41
N GLU A 105 -14.11 -2.42 -22.65
CA GLU A 105 -13.97 -1.66 -23.92
C GLU A 105 -14.65 -2.40 -25.07
#